data_AF-A0A285EE78-F1
#
_entry.id   AF-A0A285EE78-F1
#
_cell.length_a   1.000
_cell.length_b   1.000
_cell.length_c   1.000
_cell.angle_alpha   90.00
_cell.angle_beta   90.00
_cell.angle_gamma   90.00
#
_symmetry.space_group_name_H-M   'P 1'
#
loop_
_entity.id
_entity.type
_entity.pdbx_description
1 polymer ?
#
loop_
_entity_poly.entity_id
_entity_poly.type
_entity_poly.pdbx_seq_one_letter_code
_entity_poly.pdbx_strand_id
1 'polypeptide(L)'
;MTSMRPTGEWDGTDFAHEAFLFATDQEVLDRIVPFAMEGLSRGEPVLVVAGERVRRLLAEELGQDVRRLATFAAAETWWRGGHGTLQAYDRDLRTLRSAAPTWRLVAEPVWLAREDGREWSRFEAVANQCYAAMPYYSLCLHDRRRLPASVLDAVVRTHPLTWSGHAPVAAAAYEDPQGFLRSVQPEWDARPGHSVVWTVTAPREARRALAAAVVDGWRARAEDVVLATHELLTNALRVAAFVEVAFWTDHETLVVEVSDTGPGLPDETCGYVPPADDLEGSRGMWLAWSLADDAAVASSPTGTAIRLYFRR
;
A
#
# COMPACT_ATOMS: atom_id res chain seq x y z
N MET A 1 -31.78 22.89 -6.86
CA MET A 1 -30.68 21.94 -7.14
C MET A 1 -29.67 22.12 -6.02
N THR A 2 -29.41 21.08 -5.24
CA THR A 2 -28.41 21.13 -4.17
C THR A 2 -27.04 21.35 -4.81
N SER A 3 -26.33 22.41 -4.41
CA SER A 3 -24.98 22.68 -4.93
C SER A 3 -24.07 21.50 -4.63
N MET A 4 -23.37 20.99 -5.63
CA MET A 4 -22.35 19.96 -5.45
C MET A 4 -21.22 20.51 -4.57
N ARG A 5 -20.67 19.68 -3.67
CA ARG A 5 -19.54 20.00 -2.78
C ARG A 5 -18.40 19.01 -3.07
N PRO A 6 -17.49 19.32 -4.00
CA PRO A 6 -16.52 18.33 -4.49
C PRO A 6 -15.59 17.74 -3.42
N THR A 7 -15.33 18.45 -2.33
CA THR A 7 -14.52 17.99 -1.19
C THR A 7 -15.30 17.92 0.13
N GLY A 8 -16.63 18.12 0.09
CA GLY A 8 -17.46 18.13 1.30
C GLY A 8 -16.99 19.16 2.33
N GLU A 9 -16.76 18.71 3.56
CA GLU A 9 -16.31 19.52 4.71
C GLU A 9 -14.79 19.44 4.94
N TRP A 10 -14.02 18.89 3.99
CA TRP A 10 -12.56 18.84 4.12
C TRP A 10 -11.96 20.25 4.20
N ASP A 11 -11.17 20.50 5.24
CA ASP A 11 -10.63 21.82 5.59
C ASP A 11 -9.14 21.99 5.22
N GLY A 12 -8.51 20.95 4.69
CA GLY A 12 -7.11 20.98 4.28
C GLY A 12 -6.11 20.75 5.41
N THR A 13 -6.53 20.29 6.59
CA THR A 13 -5.60 20.01 7.70
C THR A 13 -4.98 18.62 7.62
N ASP A 14 -5.79 17.62 7.26
CA ASP A 14 -5.43 16.21 7.24
C ASP A 14 -5.69 15.57 5.86
N PHE A 15 -5.25 14.33 5.70
CA PHE A 15 -5.44 13.57 4.47
C PHE A 15 -6.88 13.09 4.31
N ALA A 16 -7.46 13.37 3.16
CA ALA A 16 -8.75 12.83 2.75
C ALA A 16 -8.56 11.81 1.62
N HIS A 17 -9.12 10.61 1.81
CA HIS A 17 -8.98 9.50 0.88
C HIS A 17 -10.34 8.99 0.43
N GLU A 18 -10.72 9.31 -0.81
CA GLU A 18 -12.04 9.01 -1.38
C GLU A 18 -11.97 7.98 -2.49
N ALA A 19 -12.75 6.91 -2.35
CA ALA A 19 -13.06 6.00 -3.44
C ALA A 19 -14.20 6.54 -4.30
N PHE A 20 -13.92 6.80 -5.57
CA PHE A 20 -14.92 7.07 -6.59
C PHE A 20 -15.03 5.90 -7.56
N LEU A 21 -16.10 5.11 -7.41
CA LEU A 21 -16.43 4.02 -8.32
C LEU A 21 -17.28 4.55 -9.48
N PHE A 22 -16.90 4.26 -10.72
CA PHE A 22 -17.60 4.75 -11.90
C PHE A 22 -17.75 3.68 -12.98
N ALA A 23 -18.72 3.88 -13.88
CA ALA A 23 -18.99 2.99 -15.01
C ALA A 23 -19.13 3.74 -16.35
N THR A 24 -19.26 5.06 -16.33
CA THR A 24 -19.47 5.89 -17.52
C THR A 24 -18.50 7.07 -17.57
N ASP A 25 -18.32 7.60 -18.78
CA ASP A 25 -17.44 8.75 -19.03
C ASP A 25 -18.04 10.03 -18.45
N GLN A 26 -19.37 10.13 -18.44
CA GLN A 26 -20.07 11.27 -17.83
C GLN A 26 -19.85 11.32 -16.31
N GLU A 27 -19.94 10.18 -15.61
CA GLU A 27 -19.65 10.13 -14.17
C GLU A 27 -18.23 10.61 -13.84
N VAL A 28 -17.24 10.27 -14.69
CA VAL A 28 -15.86 10.74 -14.56
C VAL A 28 -15.80 12.26 -14.64
N LEU A 29 -16.42 12.84 -15.67
CA LEU A 29 -16.41 14.29 -15.88
C LEU A 29 -17.16 15.03 -14.77
N ASP A 30 -18.36 14.56 -14.41
CA ASP A 30 -19.21 15.12 -13.36
C ASP A 30 -18.49 15.16 -12.00
N ARG A 31 -17.64 14.16 -11.72
CA ARG A 31 -16.88 14.10 -10.47
C ARG A 31 -15.58 14.91 -10.52
N ILE A 32 -14.78 14.76 -11.57
CA ILE A 32 -13.42 15.30 -11.60
C ILE A 32 -13.40 16.78 -11.97
N VAL A 33 -14.18 17.21 -12.96
CA VAL A 33 -14.08 18.58 -13.47
C VAL A 33 -14.40 19.59 -12.36
N PRO A 34 -15.49 19.45 -11.60
CA PRO A 34 -15.76 20.42 -10.53
C PRO A 34 -14.76 20.33 -9.38
N PHE A 35 -14.22 19.15 -9.10
CA PHE A 35 -13.15 18.96 -8.11
C PHE A 35 -11.86 19.69 -8.49
N ALA A 36 -11.45 19.58 -9.76
CA ALA A 36 -10.29 20.27 -10.29
C ALA A 36 -10.53 21.78 -10.35
N MET A 37 -11.67 22.23 -10.87
CA MET A 37 -11.98 23.65 -11.02
C MET A 37 -12.12 24.36 -9.68
N GLU A 38 -12.69 23.70 -8.66
CA GLU A 38 -12.73 24.26 -7.32
C GLU A 38 -11.30 24.44 -6.76
N GLY A 39 -10.45 23.41 -6.83
CA GLY A 39 -9.05 23.51 -6.38
C GLY A 39 -8.28 24.63 -7.10
N LEU A 40 -8.38 24.67 -8.44
CA LEU A 40 -7.77 25.70 -9.26
C LEU A 40 -8.27 27.11 -8.93
N SER A 41 -9.54 27.28 -8.54
CA SER A 41 -10.09 28.59 -8.13
C SER A 41 -9.62 29.03 -6.73
N ARG A 42 -9.28 28.06 -5.86
CA ARG A 42 -8.68 28.30 -4.55
C ARG A 42 -7.15 28.45 -4.60
N GLY A 43 -6.54 28.26 -5.78
CA GLY A 43 -5.09 28.31 -5.96
C GLY A 43 -4.35 27.06 -5.46
N GLU A 44 -5.08 25.97 -5.22
CA GLU A 44 -4.50 24.69 -4.80
C GLU A 44 -3.88 23.99 -6.02
N PRO A 45 -2.66 23.41 -5.91
CA PRO A 45 -2.13 22.53 -6.94
C PRO A 45 -3.07 21.34 -7.15
N VAL A 46 -3.45 21.12 -8.41
CA VAL A 46 -4.24 19.95 -8.81
C VAL A 46 -3.37 19.03 -9.64
N LEU A 47 -3.20 17.81 -9.15
CA LEU A 47 -2.47 16.74 -9.81
C LEU A 47 -3.46 15.73 -10.36
N VAL A 48 -3.25 15.29 -11.60
CA VAL A 48 -4.01 14.22 -12.23
C VAL A 48 -3.03 13.16 -12.72
N VAL A 49 -3.13 11.98 -12.13
CA VAL A 49 -2.40 10.78 -12.54
C VAL A 49 -3.43 9.73 -12.91
N ALA A 50 -3.73 9.62 -14.20
CA ALA A 50 -4.82 8.78 -14.67
C ALA A 50 -4.46 8.04 -15.97
N GLY A 51 -5.23 6.99 -16.26
CA GLY A 51 -5.08 6.23 -17.49
C GLY A 51 -5.41 7.09 -18.72
N GLU A 52 -4.94 6.64 -19.88
CA GLU A 52 -5.11 7.37 -21.15
C GLU A 52 -6.56 7.83 -21.40
N ARG A 53 -7.54 6.95 -21.11
CA ARG A 53 -8.95 7.23 -21.34
C ARG A 53 -9.46 8.42 -20.52
N VAL A 54 -9.23 8.42 -19.20
CA VAL A 54 -9.64 9.50 -18.30
C VAL A 54 -8.91 10.78 -18.66
N ARG A 55 -7.61 10.72 -18.95
CA ARG A 55 -6.85 11.90 -19.38
C ARG A 55 -7.37 12.51 -20.67
N ARG A 56 -7.71 11.70 -21.68
CA ARG A 56 -8.26 12.23 -22.93
C ARG A 56 -9.59 12.96 -22.70
N LEU A 57 -10.50 12.35 -21.92
CA LEU A 57 -11.78 12.99 -21.56
C LEU A 57 -11.57 14.33 -20.84
N LEU A 58 -10.68 14.36 -19.83
CA LEU A 58 -10.38 15.58 -19.10
C LEU A 58 -9.72 16.63 -19.99
N ALA A 59 -8.88 16.23 -20.94
CA ALA A 59 -8.23 17.16 -21.85
C ALA A 59 -9.22 17.83 -22.82
N GLU A 60 -10.20 17.06 -23.29
CA GLU A 60 -11.30 17.57 -24.12
C GLU A 60 -12.19 18.53 -23.32
N GLU A 61 -12.57 18.17 -22.09
CA GLU A 61 -13.52 18.95 -21.28
C GLU A 61 -12.90 20.20 -20.63
N LEU A 62 -11.67 20.12 -20.09
CA LEU A 62 -11.00 21.26 -19.46
C LEU A 62 -10.38 22.23 -20.48
N GLY A 63 -10.16 21.80 -21.72
CA GLY A 63 -9.54 22.63 -22.76
C GLY A 63 -8.21 23.26 -22.31
N GLN A 64 -8.14 24.60 -22.27
CA GLN A 64 -6.91 25.30 -21.87
C GLN A 64 -6.59 25.19 -20.37
N ASP A 65 -7.59 24.89 -19.52
CA ASP A 65 -7.38 24.78 -18.08
C ASP A 65 -6.51 23.59 -17.69
N VAL A 66 -6.35 22.59 -18.57
CA VAL A 66 -5.37 21.48 -18.38
C VAL A 66 -3.97 22.02 -18.09
N ARG A 67 -3.58 23.15 -18.70
CA ARG A 67 -2.24 23.75 -18.51
C ARG A 67 -2.04 24.35 -17.12
N ARG A 68 -3.12 24.51 -16.34
CA ARG A 68 -3.08 24.99 -14.96
C ARG A 68 -2.89 23.84 -13.96
N LEU A 69 -3.04 22.59 -14.39
CA LEU A 69 -2.78 21.43 -13.55
C LEU A 69 -1.28 21.36 -13.24
N ALA A 70 -0.95 21.16 -11.97
CA ALA A 70 0.44 21.04 -11.52
C ALA A 70 1.08 19.75 -12.04
N THR A 71 0.27 18.70 -12.27
CA THR A 71 0.71 17.45 -12.88
C THR A 71 -0.43 16.88 -13.71
N PHE A 72 -0.11 16.39 -14.91
CA PHE A 72 -1.03 15.67 -15.78
C PHE A 72 -0.29 14.50 -16.42
N ALA A 73 -0.27 13.36 -15.73
CA ALA A 73 0.65 12.26 -16.01
C ALA A 73 -0.07 10.94 -16.27
N ALA A 74 0.55 10.10 -17.11
CA ALA A 74 0.09 8.76 -17.40
C ALA A 74 0.26 7.85 -16.19
N ALA A 75 -0.84 7.28 -15.70
CA ALA A 75 -0.80 6.32 -14.61
C ALA A 75 0.04 5.09 -14.98
N GLU A 76 0.00 4.65 -16.24
CA GLU A 76 0.67 3.43 -16.72
C GLU A 76 2.18 3.40 -16.46
N THR A 77 2.83 4.56 -16.39
CA THR A 77 4.28 4.69 -16.18
C THR A 77 4.64 5.35 -14.84
N TRP A 78 3.65 5.79 -14.07
CA TRP A 78 3.88 6.52 -12.83
C TRP A 78 4.25 5.60 -11.66
N TRP A 79 3.67 4.40 -11.64
CA TRP A 79 3.70 3.50 -10.49
C TRP A 79 4.80 2.44 -10.62
N ARG A 80 5.52 2.18 -9.51
CA ARG A 80 6.71 1.31 -9.47
C ARG A 80 6.52 0.12 -8.52
N GLY A 81 5.38 -0.57 -8.65
CA GLY A 81 4.88 -1.45 -7.59
C GLY A 81 4.56 -0.66 -6.32
N GLY A 82 3.95 -1.27 -5.31
CA GLY A 82 3.48 -0.66 -4.07
C GLY A 82 4.58 -0.11 -3.16
N HIS A 83 5.62 -0.87 -2.79
CA HIS A 83 6.74 -0.31 -1.99
C HIS A 83 7.46 0.82 -2.71
N GLY A 84 7.76 0.64 -4.01
CA GLY A 84 8.38 1.66 -4.84
C GLY A 84 7.48 2.88 -5.04
N THR A 85 6.17 2.69 -5.17
CA THR A 85 5.17 3.75 -5.27
C THR A 85 5.07 4.52 -3.97
N LEU A 86 4.87 3.86 -2.82
CA LEU A 86 4.76 4.55 -1.53
C LEU A 86 6.04 5.35 -1.21
N GLN A 87 7.21 4.81 -1.54
CA GLN A 87 8.48 5.52 -1.36
C GLN A 87 8.62 6.73 -2.30
N ALA A 88 8.21 6.60 -3.56
CA ALA A 88 8.20 7.72 -4.51
C ALA A 88 7.18 8.79 -4.08
N TYR A 89 5.97 8.35 -3.70
CA TYR A 89 4.90 9.21 -3.21
C TYR A 89 5.32 9.98 -1.97
N ASP A 90 5.88 9.30 -0.97
CA ASP A 90 6.34 9.96 0.25
C ASP A 90 7.34 11.08 -0.06
N ARG A 91 8.32 10.83 -0.94
CA ARG A 91 9.29 11.83 -1.38
C ARG A 91 8.65 13.02 -2.11
N ASP A 92 7.78 12.74 -3.08
CA ASP A 92 7.19 13.76 -3.94
C ASP A 92 6.15 14.60 -3.17
N LEU A 93 5.34 13.95 -2.33
CA LEU A 93 4.36 14.62 -1.46
C LEU A 93 5.04 15.48 -0.38
N ARG A 94 6.16 15.04 0.19
CA ARG A 94 6.96 15.90 1.10
C ARG A 94 7.48 17.15 0.38
N THR A 95 7.90 17.01 -0.87
CA THR A 95 8.31 18.16 -1.70
C THR A 95 7.15 19.12 -1.92
N LEU A 96 5.96 18.60 -2.28
CA LEU A 96 4.75 19.42 -2.46
C LEU A 96 4.33 20.13 -1.17
N ARG A 97 4.39 19.44 -0.02
CA ARG A 97 4.10 20.04 1.30
C ARG A 97 4.97 21.25 1.61
N SER A 98 6.21 21.27 1.12
CA SER A 98 7.09 22.44 1.30
C SER A 98 6.74 23.62 0.39
N ALA A 99 5.97 23.38 -0.68
CA ALA A 99 5.66 24.35 -1.73
C ALA A 99 4.21 24.88 -1.68
N ALA A 100 3.29 24.15 -1.07
CA ALA A 100 1.87 24.52 -0.98
C ALA A 100 1.25 24.11 0.36
N PRO A 101 0.32 24.90 0.92
CA PRO A 101 -0.36 24.57 2.17
C PRO A 101 -1.27 23.35 2.04
N THR A 102 -1.92 23.18 0.88
CA THR A 102 -2.80 22.06 0.55
C THR A 102 -2.69 21.73 -0.94
N TRP A 103 -3.05 20.51 -1.35
CA TRP A 103 -3.17 20.14 -2.76
C TRP A 103 -4.26 19.08 -2.99
N ARG A 104 -4.59 18.86 -4.26
CA ARG A 104 -5.55 17.84 -4.70
C ARG A 104 -4.89 16.85 -5.64
N LEU A 105 -5.21 15.58 -5.46
CA LEU A 105 -4.78 14.48 -6.32
C LEU A 105 -6.00 13.77 -6.87
N VAL A 106 -6.06 13.63 -8.18
CA VAL A 106 -6.92 12.68 -8.88
C VAL A 106 -6.02 11.52 -9.31
N ALA A 107 -6.25 10.34 -8.73
CA ALA A 107 -5.45 9.15 -8.99
C ALA A 107 -6.35 8.06 -9.61
N GLU A 108 -6.00 7.53 -10.77
CA GLU A 108 -6.58 6.28 -11.27
C GLU A 108 -5.59 5.14 -11.04
N PRO A 109 -5.79 4.30 -10.01
CA PRO A 109 -4.93 3.17 -9.74
C PRO A 109 -5.09 2.02 -10.74
N VAL A 110 -4.67 2.25 -11.99
CA VAL A 110 -4.81 1.30 -13.10
C VAL A 110 -4.10 -0.04 -12.86
N TRP A 111 -3.16 -0.11 -11.92
CA TRP A 111 -2.50 -1.35 -11.52
C TRP A 111 -3.42 -2.32 -10.77
N LEU A 112 -4.49 -1.85 -10.15
CA LEU A 112 -5.46 -2.71 -9.47
C LEU A 112 -6.20 -3.66 -10.41
N ALA A 113 -6.16 -3.39 -11.72
CA ALA A 113 -6.71 -4.27 -12.75
C ALA A 113 -5.75 -5.40 -13.19
N ARG A 114 -4.51 -5.44 -12.65
CA ARG A 114 -3.53 -6.49 -12.92
C ARG A 114 -3.77 -7.69 -11.99
N GLU A 115 -3.15 -8.82 -12.32
CA GLU A 115 -3.33 -10.09 -11.59
C GLU A 115 -2.95 -9.99 -10.10
N ASP A 116 -1.94 -9.18 -9.78
CA ASP A 116 -1.44 -8.85 -8.45
C ASP A 116 -2.18 -7.66 -7.78
N GLY A 117 -3.26 -7.17 -8.38
CA GLY A 117 -4.02 -6.01 -7.89
C GLY A 117 -4.56 -6.18 -6.46
N ARG A 118 -4.80 -7.42 -6.03
CA ARG A 118 -5.24 -7.76 -4.67
C ARG A 118 -4.15 -7.50 -3.65
N GLU A 119 -2.91 -7.92 -3.92
CA GLU A 119 -1.76 -7.62 -3.06
C GLU A 119 -1.55 -6.11 -2.99
N TRP A 120 -1.72 -5.41 -4.11
CA TRP A 120 -1.58 -3.95 -4.15
C TRP A 120 -2.70 -3.19 -3.41
N SER A 121 -3.90 -3.76 -3.22
CA SER A 121 -4.97 -3.10 -2.47
C SER A 121 -4.63 -2.90 -0.99
N ARG A 122 -3.64 -3.64 -0.46
CA ARG A 122 -3.11 -3.43 0.90
C ARG A 122 -2.43 -2.09 1.06
N PHE A 123 -1.82 -1.57 -0.01
CA PHE A 123 -1.15 -0.27 0.00
C PHE A 123 -2.16 0.88 0.06
N GLU A 124 -3.36 0.70 -0.49
CA GLU A 124 -4.47 1.66 -0.34
C GLU A 124 -4.87 1.80 1.14
N ALA A 125 -4.92 0.69 1.89
CA ALA A 125 -5.21 0.74 3.33
C ALA A 125 -4.12 1.50 4.09
N VAL A 126 -2.86 1.17 3.81
CA VAL A 126 -1.68 1.73 4.48
C VAL A 126 -1.48 3.22 4.15
N ALA A 127 -1.91 3.68 2.97
CA ALA A 127 -1.85 5.10 2.61
C ALA A 127 -2.54 6.01 3.64
N ASN A 128 -3.66 5.56 4.23
CA ASN A 128 -4.37 6.31 5.28
C ASN A 128 -3.48 6.55 6.51
N GLN A 129 -2.58 5.62 6.84
CA GLN A 129 -1.65 5.77 7.96
C GLN A 129 -0.39 6.55 7.54
N CYS A 130 0.19 6.24 6.39
CA CYS A 130 1.38 6.93 5.87
C CYS A 130 1.16 8.43 5.74
N TYR A 131 -0.04 8.82 5.31
CA TYR A 131 -0.31 10.18 4.90
C TYR A 131 -1.30 10.91 5.80
N ALA A 132 -1.75 10.32 6.93
CA ALA A 132 -2.77 10.90 7.82
C ALA A 132 -2.59 12.41 8.07
N ALA A 133 -1.36 12.84 8.36
CA ALA A 133 -1.00 14.23 8.68
C ALA A 133 -0.58 15.08 7.46
N MET A 134 -0.86 14.63 6.24
CA MET A 134 -0.56 15.35 5.01
C MET A 134 -1.80 16.11 4.53
N PRO A 135 -1.69 17.41 4.23
CA PRO A 135 -2.84 18.27 3.96
C PRO A 135 -3.34 18.15 2.51
N TYR A 136 -3.76 16.97 2.07
CA TYR A 136 -4.24 16.78 0.70
C TYR A 136 -5.46 15.88 0.56
N TYR A 137 -6.17 16.11 -0.55
CA TYR A 137 -7.33 15.32 -0.93
C TYR A 137 -6.98 14.39 -2.07
N SER A 138 -7.06 13.08 -1.86
CA SER A 138 -6.95 12.06 -2.90
C SER A 138 -8.32 11.56 -3.33
N LEU A 139 -8.68 11.87 -4.58
CA LEU A 139 -9.82 11.32 -5.30
C LEU A 139 -9.33 10.12 -6.12
N CYS A 140 -9.57 8.92 -5.61
CA CYS A 140 -9.13 7.67 -6.22
C CYS A 140 -10.23 7.07 -7.12
N LEU A 141 -9.94 6.99 -8.42
CA LEU A 141 -10.86 6.59 -9.48
C LEU A 141 -10.80 5.08 -9.75
N HIS A 142 -11.93 4.41 -9.70
CA HIS A 142 -12.01 2.96 -9.87
C HIS A 142 -13.08 2.57 -10.92
N ASP A 143 -12.63 2.10 -12.10
CA ASP A 143 -13.53 1.71 -13.20
C ASP A 143 -14.15 0.33 -12.92
N ARG A 144 -15.45 0.34 -12.57
CA ARG A 144 -16.24 -0.86 -12.23
C ARG A 144 -16.30 -1.90 -13.35
N ARG A 145 -16.01 -1.50 -14.59
CA ARG A 145 -16.03 -2.39 -15.75
C ARG A 145 -14.72 -3.16 -15.91
N ARG A 146 -13.65 -2.71 -15.25
CA ARG A 146 -12.30 -3.28 -15.37
C ARG A 146 -11.86 -4.03 -14.13
N LEU A 147 -12.34 -3.62 -12.95
CA LEU A 147 -11.91 -4.19 -11.69
C LEU A 147 -12.76 -5.43 -11.31
N PRO A 148 -12.13 -6.53 -10.87
CA PRO A 148 -12.83 -7.66 -10.28
C PRO A 148 -13.64 -7.23 -9.05
N ALA A 149 -14.73 -7.95 -8.76
CA ALA A 149 -15.59 -7.67 -7.60
C ALA A 149 -14.81 -7.68 -6.27
N SER A 150 -13.88 -8.62 -6.09
CA SER A 150 -13.03 -8.72 -4.91
C SER A 150 -12.13 -7.49 -4.70
N VAL A 151 -11.67 -6.87 -5.79
CA VAL A 151 -10.87 -5.63 -5.72
C VAL A 151 -11.77 -4.44 -5.39
N LEU A 152 -12.97 -4.37 -5.96
CA LEU A 152 -13.95 -3.32 -5.61
C LEU A 152 -14.37 -3.40 -4.14
N ASP A 153 -14.57 -4.62 -3.61
CA ASP A 153 -14.87 -4.85 -2.20
C ASP A 153 -13.72 -4.37 -1.31
N ALA A 154 -12.47 -4.63 -1.71
CA ALA A 154 -11.30 -4.11 -1.02
C ALA A 154 -11.26 -2.57 -1.03
N VAL A 155 -11.49 -1.93 -2.18
CA VAL A 155 -11.50 -0.46 -2.32
C VAL A 155 -12.46 0.20 -1.34
N VAL A 156 -13.68 -0.32 -1.21
CA VAL A 156 -14.68 0.26 -0.28
C VAL A 156 -14.27 0.06 1.19
N ARG A 157 -13.49 -0.98 1.50
CA ARG A 157 -12.98 -1.25 2.85
C ARG A 157 -11.72 -0.45 3.20
N THR A 158 -10.99 0.06 2.21
CA THR A 158 -9.73 0.80 2.42
C THR A 158 -9.87 2.32 2.31
N HIS A 159 -10.97 2.85 1.76
CA HIS A 159 -11.19 4.28 1.62
C HIS A 159 -12.19 4.80 2.67
N PRO A 160 -11.79 5.74 3.56
CA PRO A 160 -12.67 6.35 4.55
C PRO A 160 -13.86 7.11 3.94
N LEU A 161 -13.71 7.62 2.71
CA LEU A 161 -14.73 8.38 2.02
C LEU A 161 -15.19 7.68 0.73
N THR A 162 -16.48 7.82 0.43
CA THR A 162 -17.10 7.42 -0.84
C THR A 162 -17.98 8.55 -1.36
N TRP A 163 -18.40 8.46 -2.62
CA TRP A 163 -19.22 9.49 -3.26
C TRP A 163 -20.74 9.20 -3.17
N SER A 164 -21.50 10.15 -2.63
CA SER A 164 -22.98 10.06 -2.52
C SER A 164 -23.75 10.62 -3.72
N GLY A 165 -23.03 11.12 -4.75
CA GLY A 165 -23.60 11.84 -5.89
C GLY A 165 -23.48 13.36 -5.80
N HIS A 166 -23.38 13.93 -4.58
CA HIS A 166 -23.32 15.39 -4.40
C HIS A 166 -22.19 15.86 -3.47
N ALA A 167 -21.75 15.00 -2.55
CA ALA A 167 -20.64 15.25 -1.63
C ALA A 167 -20.00 13.92 -1.20
N PRO A 168 -18.73 13.95 -0.75
CA PRO A 168 -18.11 12.80 -0.10
C PRO A 168 -18.84 12.49 1.21
N VAL A 169 -18.97 11.20 1.51
CA VAL A 169 -19.58 10.69 2.75
C VAL A 169 -18.71 9.58 3.34
N ALA A 170 -18.78 9.39 4.65
CA ALA A 170 -18.06 8.32 5.33
C ALA A 170 -18.48 6.95 4.77
N ALA A 171 -17.50 6.11 4.46
CA ALA A 171 -17.73 4.75 3.98
C ALA A 171 -18.07 3.83 5.15
N ALA A 172 -19.26 3.23 5.14
CA ALA A 172 -19.73 2.37 6.23
C ALA A 172 -18.92 1.07 6.40
N ALA A 173 -18.27 0.60 5.33
CA ALA A 173 -17.47 -0.63 5.33
C ALA A 173 -15.97 -0.36 5.52
N TYR A 174 -15.56 0.89 5.76
CA TYR A 174 -14.17 1.22 6.00
C TYR A 174 -13.64 0.49 7.23
N GLU A 175 -12.45 -0.09 7.10
CA GLU A 175 -11.73 -0.78 8.16
C GLU A 175 -10.44 -0.05 8.49
N ASP A 176 -10.00 -0.15 9.75
CA ASP A 176 -8.66 0.31 10.10
C ASP A 176 -7.60 -0.49 9.31
N PRO A 177 -6.44 0.11 8.95
CA PRO A 177 -5.46 -0.54 8.10
C PRO A 177 -4.99 -1.91 8.62
N GLN A 178 -4.83 -2.09 9.95
CA GLN A 178 -4.38 -3.36 10.51
C GLN A 178 -5.47 -4.43 10.42
N GLY A 179 -6.73 -4.06 10.71
CA GLY A 179 -7.90 -4.92 10.52
C GLY A 179 -8.03 -5.40 9.07
N PHE A 180 -7.91 -4.48 8.12
CA PHE A 180 -7.95 -4.82 6.71
C PHE A 180 -6.81 -5.78 6.33
N LEU A 181 -5.56 -5.47 6.70
CA LEU A 181 -4.39 -6.31 6.40
C LEU A 181 -4.56 -7.74 6.91
N ARG A 182 -5.01 -7.92 8.17
CA ARG A 182 -5.29 -9.24 8.75
C ARG A 182 -6.34 -10.03 7.98
N SER A 183 -7.32 -9.34 7.38
CA SER A 183 -8.40 -9.99 6.62
C SER A 183 -7.99 -10.45 5.21
N VAL A 184 -6.92 -9.88 4.65
CA VAL A 184 -6.51 -10.15 3.24
C VAL A 184 -5.12 -10.76 3.11
N GLN A 185 -4.36 -10.88 4.20
CA GLN A 185 -3.09 -11.63 4.20
C GLN A 185 -3.33 -13.11 3.85
N PRO A 186 -2.29 -13.84 3.39
CA PRO A 186 -2.36 -15.28 3.22
C PRO A 186 -2.88 -16.00 4.48
N GLU A 187 -3.60 -17.10 4.29
CA GLU A 187 -4.12 -17.89 5.41
C GLU A 187 -2.97 -18.39 6.30
N TRP A 188 -3.19 -18.31 7.61
CA TRP A 188 -2.19 -18.73 8.60
C TRP A 188 -2.38 -20.19 8.97
N ASP A 189 -2.02 -21.09 8.06
CA ASP A 189 -2.12 -22.54 8.29
C ASP A 189 -1.01 -23.08 9.18
N ALA A 190 -1.21 -24.27 9.76
CA ALA A 190 -0.16 -24.98 10.47
C ALA A 190 1.04 -25.28 9.55
N ARG A 191 2.26 -25.18 10.08
CA ARG A 191 3.46 -25.50 9.32
C ARG A 191 3.42 -26.96 8.84
N PRO A 192 3.86 -27.25 7.60
CA PRO A 192 3.99 -28.61 7.14
C PRO A 192 4.96 -29.44 8.00
N GLY A 193 4.72 -30.75 8.12
CA GLY A 193 5.60 -31.65 8.89
C GLY A 193 7.02 -31.81 8.30
N HIS A 194 7.24 -31.36 7.06
CA HIS A 194 8.54 -31.35 6.39
C HIS A 194 9.27 -30.01 6.50
N SER A 195 8.70 -29.02 7.21
CA SER A 195 9.40 -27.78 7.51
C SER A 195 10.66 -28.08 8.28
N VAL A 196 11.74 -27.43 7.89
CA VAL A 196 12.99 -27.51 8.64
C VAL A 196 13.05 -26.26 9.52
N VAL A 197 13.38 -26.49 10.80
CA VAL A 197 13.24 -25.51 11.87
C VAL A 197 14.56 -25.39 12.62
N TRP A 198 14.93 -24.16 12.94
CA TRP A 198 16.10 -23.85 13.76
C TRP A 198 15.78 -22.80 14.81
N THR A 199 16.42 -22.92 15.96
CA THR A 199 16.47 -21.86 16.95
C THR A 199 17.81 -21.12 16.81
N VAL A 200 17.75 -19.80 16.72
CA VAL A 200 18.92 -18.93 16.59
C VAL A 200 18.96 -17.90 17.70
N THR A 201 20.18 -17.51 18.07
CA THR A 201 20.43 -16.46 19.09
C THR A 201 21.17 -15.26 18.50
N ALA A 202 21.66 -15.37 17.26
CA ALA A 202 22.28 -14.27 16.53
C ALA A 202 21.88 -14.32 15.04
N PRO A 203 21.64 -13.17 14.38
CA PRO A 203 21.20 -13.15 12.97
C PRO A 203 22.15 -13.87 11.99
N ARG A 204 23.45 -13.87 12.31
CA ARG A 204 24.50 -14.52 11.50
C ARG A 204 24.40 -16.04 11.43
N GLU A 205 23.76 -16.68 12.42
CA GLU A 205 23.60 -18.14 12.50
C GLU A 205 22.63 -18.61 11.43
N ALA A 206 21.49 -17.93 11.30
CA ALA A 206 20.48 -18.22 10.28
C ALA A 206 21.01 -17.98 8.86
N ARG A 207 21.81 -16.92 8.63
CA ARG A 207 22.35 -16.63 7.29
C ARG A 207 23.08 -17.82 6.66
N ARG A 208 23.89 -18.53 7.45
CA ARG A 208 24.64 -19.71 6.96
C ARG A 208 23.71 -20.89 6.70
N ALA A 209 22.73 -21.11 7.58
CA ALA A 209 21.75 -22.19 7.44
C ALA A 209 20.85 -21.97 6.22
N LEU A 210 20.34 -20.76 6.04
CA LEU A 210 19.53 -20.36 4.88
C LEU A 210 20.31 -20.46 3.58
N ALA A 211 21.54 -19.93 3.51
CA ALA A 211 22.36 -20.06 2.31
C ALA A 211 22.64 -21.54 1.94
N ALA A 212 22.73 -22.42 2.95
CA ALA A 212 22.89 -23.86 2.76
C ALA A 212 21.58 -24.62 2.51
N ALA A 213 20.42 -23.99 2.72
CA ALA A 213 19.09 -24.58 2.48
C ALA A 213 18.48 -24.11 1.15
N VAL A 214 18.79 -22.88 0.70
CA VAL A 214 18.34 -22.29 -0.57
C VAL A 214 19.21 -22.77 -1.74
N VAL A 215 19.39 -24.08 -1.88
CA VAL A 215 20.40 -24.67 -2.79
C VAL A 215 19.79 -25.07 -4.13
N ASP A 216 18.54 -25.57 -4.11
CA ASP A 216 17.88 -26.13 -5.27
C ASP A 216 16.61 -25.35 -5.63
N GLY A 217 16.64 -24.73 -6.82
CA GLY A 217 15.48 -24.09 -7.43
C GLY A 217 15.24 -22.62 -7.11
N TRP A 218 15.90 -22.07 -6.09
CA TRP A 218 15.68 -20.71 -5.57
C TRP A 218 16.90 -19.78 -5.68
N ARG A 219 17.95 -20.19 -6.39
CA ARG A 219 19.22 -19.44 -6.49
C ARG A 219 19.05 -17.99 -6.95
N ALA A 220 18.09 -17.72 -7.83
CA ALA A 220 17.81 -16.37 -8.33
C ALA A 220 17.28 -15.43 -7.23
N ARG A 221 16.61 -15.98 -6.20
CA ARG A 221 16.02 -15.23 -5.08
C ARG A 221 16.82 -15.39 -3.78
N ALA A 222 17.98 -16.07 -3.82
CA ALA A 222 18.71 -16.42 -2.60
C ALA A 222 19.18 -15.20 -1.81
N GLU A 223 19.58 -14.12 -2.49
CA GLU A 223 19.99 -12.87 -1.83
C GLU A 223 18.80 -12.19 -1.15
N ASP A 224 17.66 -12.07 -1.85
CA ASP A 224 16.41 -11.52 -1.31
C ASP A 224 15.96 -12.27 -0.05
N VAL A 225 15.90 -13.60 -0.12
CA VAL A 225 15.48 -14.47 0.98
C VAL A 225 16.39 -14.30 2.19
N VAL A 226 17.71 -14.34 1.98
CA VAL A 226 18.70 -14.23 3.05
C VAL A 226 18.63 -12.85 3.71
N LEU A 227 18.53 -11.78 2.91
CA LEU A 227 18.47 -10.41 3.41
C LEU A 227 17.17 -10.15 4.17
N ALA A 228 16.02 -10.49 3.57
CA ALA A 228 14.72 -10.30 4.22
C ALA A 228 14.63 -11.07 5.55
N THR A 229 15.12 -12.31 5.59
CA THR A 229 15.16 -13.10 6.83
C THR A 229 16.11 -12.50 7.85
N HIS A 230 17.26 -11.96 7.42
CA HIS A 230 18.21 -11.29 8.31
C HIS A 230 17.59 -10.07 9.00
N GLU A 231 16.81 -9.27 8.27
CA GLU A 231 16.12 -8.11 8.83
C GLU A 231 15.04 -8.53 9.83
N LEU A 232 14.22 -9.55 9.52
CA LEU A 232 13.23 -10.07 10.47
C LEU A 232 13.89 -10.59 11.75
N LEU A 233 14.98 -11.34 11.63
CA LEU A 233 15.73 -11.85 12.77
C LEU A 233 16.33 -10.75 13.63
N THR A 234 16.86 -9.70 12.99
CA THR A 234 17.42 -8.55 13.70
C THR A 234 16.34 -7.84 14.52
N ASN A 235 15.12 -7.73 13.99
CA ASN A 235 14.00 -7.15 14.74
C ASN A 235 13.51 -8.06 15.86
N ALA A 236 13.34 -9.36 15.59
CA ALA A 236 12.87 -10.34 16.56
C ALA A 236 13.85 -10.51 17.75
N LEU A 237 15.16 -10.57 17.49
CA LEU A 237 16.20 -10.72 18.52
C LEU A 237 16.41 -9.45 19.38
N ARG A 238 15.79 -8.30 19.02
CA ARG A 238 15.77 -7.13 19.91
C ARG A 238 14.80 -7.29 21.07
N VAL A 239 13.79 -8.14 20.91
CA VAL A 239 12.69 -8.31 21.88
C VAL A 239 12.61 -9.71 22.48
N ALA A 240 13.34 -10.68 21.94
CA ALA A 240 13.42 -12.05 22.43
C ALA A 240 14.87 -12.55 22.50
N ALA A 241 15.16 -13.44 23.46
CA ALA A 241 16.50 -14.01 23.65
C ALA A 241 16.88 -15.05 22.59
N PHE A 242 15.89 -15.69 21.99
CA PHE A 242 16.04 -16.62 20.89
C PHE A 242 14.87 -16.46 19.93
N VAL A 243 15.09 -16.83 18.67
CA VAL A 243 14.09 -16.76 17.61
C VAL A 243 14.07 -18.07 16.87
N GLU A 244 12.88 -18.53 16.51
CA GLU A 244 12.70 -19.70 15.67
C GLU A 244 12.59 -19.28 14.21
N VAL A 245 13.31 -19.97 13.35
CA VAL A 245 13.23 -19.82 11.89
C VAL A 245 12.80 -21.14 11.31
N ALA A 246 11.69 -21.15 10.58
CA ALA A 246 11.24 -22.28 9.80
C ALA A 246 11.27 -21.94 8.31
N PHE A 247 11.56 -22.94 7.48
CA PHE A 247 11.43 -22.82 6.04
C PHE A 247 10.83 -24.09 5.44
N TRP A 248 10.04 -23.89 4.38
CA TRP A 248 9.50 -24.96 3.57
C TRP A 248 9.18 -24.44 2.18
N THR A 249 9.03 -25.34 1.22
CA THR A 249 8.54 -25.00 -0.10
C THR A 249 7.15 -25.59 -0.24
N ASP A 250 6.19 -24.73 -0.56
CA ASP A 250 4.85 -25.12 -0.99
C ASP A 250 4.71 -24.83 -2.47
N HIS A 251 4.65 -25.88 -3.29
CA HIS A 251 4.66 -25.79 -4.75
C HIS A 251 5.80 -24.91 -5.30
N GLU A 252 5.47 -23.76 -5.91
CA GLU A 252 6.42 -22.78 -6.47
C GLU A 252 6.66 -21.59 -5.55
N THR A 253 6.34 -21.73 -4.25
CA THR A 253 6.51 -20.69 -3.23
C THR A 253 7.42 -21.18 -2.10
N LEU A 254 8.53 -20.49 -1.87
CA LEU A 254 9.35 -20.66 -0.67
C LEU A 254 8.74 -19.82 0.44
N VAL A 255 8.47 -20.44 1.58
CA VAL A 255 8.00 -19.74 2.77
C VAL A 255 9.11 -19.73 3.81
N VAL A 256 9.40 -18.54 4.32
CA VAL A 256 10.25 -18.36 5.51
C VAL A 256 9.38 -17.82 6.62
N GLU A 257 9.35 -18.53 7.75
CA GLU A 257 8.68 -18.08 8.96
C GLU A 257 9.72 -17.73 10.02
N VAL A 258 9.58 -16.54 10.62
CA VAL A 258 10.38 -16.08 11.76
C VAL A 258 9.44 -15.87 12.94
N SER A 259 9.72 -16.50 14.08
CA SER A 259 8.85 -16.47 15.27
C SER A 259 9.61 -16.17 16.56
N ASP A 260 9.12 -15.20 17.33
CA ASP A 260 9.65 -14.81 18.63
C ASP A 260 8.60 -14.89 19.74
N THR A 261 9.06 -14.87 21.00
CA THR A 261 8.20 -14.85 22.20
C THR A 261 8.21 -13.48 22.88
N GLY A 262 8.42 -12.42 22.11
CA GLY A 262 8.43 -11.04 22.57
C GLY A 262 7.00 -10.51 22.85
N PRO A 263 6.84 -9.18 23.00
CA PRO A 263 5.58 -8.56 23.39
C PRO A 263 4.54 -8.45 22.26
N GLY A 264 4.83 -8.97 21.07
CA GLY A 264 4.04 -8.75 19.86
C GLY A 264 4.44 -7.49 19.08
N LEU A 265 3.92 -7.36 17.87
CA LEU A 265 4.01 -6.16 17.04
C LEU A 265 2.95 -5.13 17.46
N PRO A 266 3.34 -3.88 17.82
CA PRO A 266 2.40 -2.82 18.11
C PRO A 266 1.75 -2.21 16.84
N ASP A 267 2.38 -2.41 15.67
CA ASP A 267 1.91 -1.90 14.39
C ASP A 267 2.21 -2.91 13.27
N GLU A 268 1.17 -3.58 12.78
CA GLU A 268 1.26 -4.57 11.70
C GLU A 268 1.47 -3.92 10.31
N THR A 269 1.39 -2.60 10.19
CA THR A 269 1.64 -1.88 8.93
C THR A 269 3.12 -1.61 8.66
N CYS A 270 4.01 -1.90 9.63
CA CYS A 270 5.44 -1.54 9.56
C CYS A 270 6.19 -2.12 8.35
N GLY A 271 5.73 -3.24 7.78
CA GLY A 271 6.29 -3.80 6.54
C GLY A 271 5.91 -3.03 5.27
N TYR A 272 4.88 -2.19 5.33
CA TYR A 272 4.33 -1.46 4.18
C TYR A 272 4.68 0.03 4.21
N VAL A 273 4.79 0.64 5.40
CA VAL A 273 5.07 2.08 5.58
C VAL A 273 6.53 2.40 5.22
N PRO A 274 6.80 3.33 4.28
CA PRO A 274 8.16 3.79 4.01
C PRO A 274 8.82 4.32 5.28
N PRO A 275 10.06 3.89 5.59
CA PRO A 275 10.74 4.33 6.80
C PRO A 275 11.05 5.82 6.72
N ALA A 276 10.93 6.51 7.86
CA ALA A 276 11.50 7.84 7.99
C ALA A 276 13.03 7.78 7.91
N ASP A 277 13.67 8.89 7.52
CA ASP A 277 15.11 8.95 7.29
C ASP A 277 15.95 8.66 8.56
N ASP A 278 15.34 8.60 9.74
CA ASP A 278 15.98 8.50 11.05
C ASP A 278 15.70 7.20 11.83
N LEU A 279 14.83 6.30 11.35
CA LEU A 279 14.40 5.11 12.11
C LEU A 279 15.03 3.80 11.62
N GLU A 280 16.17 3.40 12.21
CA GLU A 280 16.88 2.15 11.91
C GLU A 280 16.01 0.88 12.05
N GLY A 281 15.00 0.86 12.94
CA GLY A 281 14.13 -0.30 13.14
C GLY A 281 13.03 -0.50 12.10
N SER A 282 12.42 0.60 11.62
CA SER A 282 11.35 0.55 10.60
C SER A 282 11.89 0.16 9.22
N ARG A 283 13.18 0.45 8.96
CA ARG A 283 13.85 0.14 7.70
C ARG A 283 13.95 -1.36 7.43
N GLY A 284 14.24 -2.15 8.48
CA GLY A 284 14.41 -3.60 8.32
C GLY A 284 13.11 -4.31 7.94
N MET A 285 11.99 -3.99 8.61
CA MET A 285 10.68 -4.55 8.27
C MET A 285 10.25 -4.18 6.85
N TRP A 286 10.36 -2.90 6.49
CA TRP A 286 10.03 -2.43 5.14
C TRP A 286 10.90 -3.11 4.07
N LEU A 287 12.21 -3.24 4.32
CA LEU A 287 13.13 -3.91 3.40
C LEU A 287 12.75 -5.38 3.22
N ALA A 288 12.51 -6.11 4.31
CA ALA A 288 12.12 -7.52 4.26
C ALA A 288 10.86 -7.75 3.43
N TRP A 289 9.83 -6.93 3.65
CA TRP A 289 8.57 -6.98 2.90
C TRP A 289 8.75 -6.61 1.42
N SER A 290 9.62 -5.63 1.12
CA SER A 290 9.88 -5.18 -0.26
C SER A 290 10.61 -6.20 -1.12
N LEU A 291 11.28 -7.19 -0.50
CA LEU A 291 12.02 -8.26 -1.16
C LEU A 291 11.20 -9.54 -1.33
N ALA A 292 10.11 -9.69 -0.57
CA ALA A 292 9.16 -10.79 -0.66
C ALA A 292 8.03 -10.47 -1.63
N ASP A 293 7.37 -11.51 -2.17
CA ASP A 293 6.24 -11.36 -3.08
C ASP A 293 4.91 -11.21 -2.32
N ASP A 294 4.79 -11.92 -1.20
CA ASP A 294 3.67 -11.80 -0.26
C ASP A 294 4.13 -12.18 1.14
N ALA A 295 3.26 -12.01 2.12
CA ALA A 295 3.68 -11.65 3.44
C ALA A 295 2.50 -11.71 4.44
N ALA A 296 2.65 -12.45 5.55
CA ALA A 296 1.62 -12.62 6.57
C ALA A 296 2.17 -12.42 7.99
N VAL A 297 1.33 -11.91 8.89
CA VAL A 297 1.68 -11.62 10.28
C VAL A 297 0.67 -12.29 11.23
N ALA A 298 1.18 -12.99 12.23
CA ALA A 298 0.45 -13.46 13.38
C ALA A 298 1.08 -12.88 14.65
N SER A 299 0.46 -11.86 15.22
CA SER A 299 0.97 -11.13 16.38
C SER A 299 0.03 -11.26 17.58
N SER A 300 0.62 -11.40 18.77
CA SER A 300 -0.11 -11.43 20.05
C SER A 300 0.79 -10.90 21.17
N PRO A 301 0.24 -10.62 22.37
CA PRO A 301 1.06 -10.27 23.54
C PRO A 301 2.06 -11.35 23.98
N THR A 302 1.98 -12.56 23.42
CA THR A 302 2.87 -13.69 23.72
C THR A 302 3.93 -13.95 22.66
N GLY A 303 3.96 -13.15 21.59
CA GLY A 303 4.95 -13.30 20.53
C GLY A 303 4.43 -12.88 19.16
N THR A 304 5.36 -12.79 18.22
CA THR A 304 5.09 -12.51 16.81
C THR A 304 5.62 -13.66 15.97
N ALA A 305 4.84 -14.07 14.98
CA ALA A 305 5.31 -14.87 13.86
C ALA A 305 5.03 -14.15 12.54
N ILE A 306 6.02 -14.13 11.66
CA ILE A 306 5.95 -13.47 10.35
C ILE A 306 6.33 -14.48 9.29
N ARG A 307 5.50 -14.61 8.24
CA ARG A 307 5.79 -15.39 7.04
C ARG A 307 6.11 -14.48 5.87
N LEU A 308 7.23 -14.75 5.21
CA LEU A 308 7.59 -14.18 3.92
C LEU A 308 7.42 -15.26 2.86
N TYR A 309 6.75 -14.89 1.76
CA TYR A 309 6.47 -15.76 0.63
C TYR A 309 7.28 -15.26 -0.56
N PHE A 310 8.10 -16.14 -1.12
CA PHE A 310 8.89 -15.87 -2.31
C PHE A 310 8.38 -16.79 -3.42
N ARG A 311 8.01 -16.23 -4.56
CA ARG A 311 7.63 -16.97 -5.77
C ARG A 311 8.86 -17.18 -6.66
N ARG A 312 8.88 -18.29 -7.38
CA ARG A 312 10.04 -18.72 -8.16
C ARG A 312 10.32 -17.81 -9.36
#